data_AF-A0A222SFC4-F1
#
_entry.id   AF-A0A222SFC4-F1
#
_cell.length_a   1.000
_cell.length_b   1.000
_cell.length_c   1.000
_cell.angle_alpha   90.00
_cell.angle_beta   90.00
_cell.angle_gamma   90.00
#
_symmetry.space_group_name_H-M   'P 1'
#
loop_
_entity.id
_entity.type
_entity.pdbx_description
1 polymer ?
#
loop_
_entity_poly.entity_id
_entity_poly.type
_entity_poly.pdbx_seq_one_letter_code
_entity_poly.pdbx_strand_id
1 'polypeptide(L)'
;MPARKKSLLKEMRETFFLHAIAAHFSNGLIPVAVLYLLLTMPTGDPFFEHTVEHLIVISLMAIPVSFFSGLHDWKTKYRAARTPVFLKKIRLSIILFLLALVAVSIRIATPDIMYYNGWLHWIYIALLLGMLLVVKFLGHYGGKLSAGARQAAAREK
;
A
#
# COMPACT_ATOMS: atom_id res chain seq x y z
N MET A 1 44.55 -3.07 -1.11
CA MET A 1 43.78 -3.43 0.10
C MET A 1 42.56 -4.26 -0.31
N PRO A 2 42.44 -5.54 0.06
CA PRO A 2 41.30 -6.35 -0.37
C PRO A 2 40.04 -5.93 0.39
N ALA A 3 38.95 -5.67 -0.35
CA ALA A 3 37.64 -5.33 0.19
C ALA A 3 37.14 -6.46 1.09
N ARG A 4 36.92 -6.16 2.38
CA ARG A 4 36.33 -7.08 3.35
C ARG A 4 34.92 -7.44 2.88
N LYS A 5 34.73 -8.66 2.34
CA LYS A 5 33.40 -9.18 1.97
C LYS A 5 32.48 -9.02 3.18
N LYS A 6 31.45 -8.18 3.06
CA LYS A 6 30.41 -8.09 4.10
C LYS A 6 29.72 -9.45 4.15
N SER A 7 29.38 -9.92 5.34
CA SER A 7 28.53 -11.12 5.50
C SER A 7 27.21 -10.88 4.76
N LEU A 8 26.74 -11.87 4.00
CA LEU A 8 25.48 -11.77 3.23
C LEU A 8 24.31 -11.29 4.10
N LEU A 9 24.25 -11.70 5.37
CA LEU A 9 23.23 -11.25 6.32
C LEU A 9 23.30 -9.74 6.60
N LYS A 10 24.53 -9.19 6.65
CA LYS A 10 24.76 -7.75 6.83
C LYS A 10 24.36 -6.99 5.58
N GLU A 11 24.66 -7.52 4.40
CA GLU A 11 24.23 -6.97 3.10
C GLU A 11 22.71 -6.98 2.93
N MET A 12 22.06 -8.10 3.26
CA MET A 12 20.60 -8.22 3.24
C MET A 12 19.95 -7.20 4.19
N ARG A 13 20.47 -7.06 5.42
CA ARG A 13 19.97 -6.09 6.40
C ARG A 13 20.16 -4.64 5.94
N GLU A 14 21.31 -4.32 5.33
CA GLU A 14 21.60 -2.97 4.82
C GLU A 14 20.75 -2.63 3.57
N THR A 15 20.30 -3.63 2.83
CA THR A 15 19.49 -3.47 1.59
C THR A 15 17.98 -3.55 1.85
N PHE A 16 17.55 -4.25 2.91
CA PHE A 16 16.15 -4.40 3.26
C PHE A 16 15.55 -3.09 3.81
N PHE A 17 14.90 -2.35 2.93
CA PHE A 17 14.02 -1.27 3.32
C PHE A 17 12.63 -1.83 3.63
N LEU A 18 12.40 -2.21 4.89
CA LEU A 18 11.10 -2.71 5.38
C LEU A 18 9.94 -1.82 4.91
N HIS A 19 10.14 -0.50 4.91
CA HIS A 19 9.18 0.46 4.37
C HIS A 19 8.86 0.24 2.90
N ALA A 20 9.88 0.09 2.04
CA ALA A 20 9.68 -0.09 0.61
C ALA A 20 8.89 -1.39 0.35
N ILE A 21 9.28 -2.49 0.99
CA ILE A 21 8.63 -3.79 0.79
C ILE A 21 7.17 -3.74 1.22
N ALA A 22 6.90 -3.26 2.44
CA ALA A 22 5.54 -3.19 2.95
C ALA A 22 4.66 -2.21 2.14
N ALA A 23 5.22 -1.08 1.69
CA ALA A 23 4.51 -0.13 0.84
C ALA A 23 4.20 -0.70 -0.56
N HIS A 24 5.13 -1.45 -1.14
CA HIS A 24 4.90 -2.13 -2.42
C HIS A 24 3.88 -3.25 -2.29
N PHE A 25 3.80 -3.90 -1.14
CA PHE A 25 2.80 -4.94 -0.87
C PHE A 25 1.38 -4.37 -0.99
N SER A 26 1.01 -3.36 -0.20
CA SER A 26 -0.33 -2.75 -0.30
C SER A 26 -0.59 -2.11 -1.67
N ASN A 27 0.42 -1.49 -2.27
CA ASN A 27 0.28 -0.87 -3.60
C ASN A 27 0.13 -1.89 -4.74
N GLY A 28 0.59 -3.13 -4.55
CA GLY A 28 0.43 -4.21 -5.52
C GLY A 28 -0.85 -5.01 -5.30
N LEU A 29 -1.16 -5.35 -4.04
CA LEU A 29 -2.31 -6.20 -3.72
C LEU A 29 -3.65 -5.50 -3.95
N ILE A 30 -3.77 -4.20 -3.67
CA ILE A 30 -5.04 -3.47 -3.82
C ILE A 30 -5.49 -3.38 -5.30
N PRO A 31 -4.62 -3.04 -6.27
CA PRO A 31 -4.99 -3.12 -7.69
C PRO A 31 -5.41 -4.52 -8.13
N VAL A 32 -4.73 -5.55 -7.64
CA VAL A 32 -5.09 -6.94 -7.94
C VAL A 32 -6.45 -7.28 -7.32
N ALA A 33 -6.73 -6.88 -6.08
CA ALA A 33 -8.03 -7.06 -5.45
C ALA A 33 -9.16 -6.41 -6.26
N VAL A 34 -8.94 -5.20 -6.78
CA VAL A 34 -9.92 -4.56 -7.67
C VAL A 34 -10.07 -5.30 -9.00
N LEU A 35 -8.99 -5.84 -9.57
CA LEU A 35 -9.11 -6.67 -10.77
C LEU A 35 -10.01 -7.90 -10.51
N TYR A 36 -9.80 -8.60 -9.41
CA TYR A 36 -10.65 -9.74 -9.02
C TYR A 36 -12.09 -9.32 -8.70
N LEU A 37 -12.31 -8.15 -8.12
CA LEU A 37 -13.65 -7.57 -7.95
C LEU A 37 -14.35 -7.37 -9.30
N LEU A 38 -13.65 -6.82 -10.30
CA LEU A 38 -14.17 -6.63 -11.65
C LEU A 38 -14.50 -7.95 -12.35
N LEU A 39 -13.76 -9.03 -12.05
CA LEU A 39 -14.08 -10.37 -12.52
C LEU A 39 -15.29 -10.97 -11.79
N THR A 40 -15.43 -10.69 -10.50
CA THR A 40 -16.54 -11.18 -9.67
C THR A 40 -17.88 -10.63 -10.13
N MET A 41 -17.99 -9.34 -10.43
CA MET A 41 -19.27 -8.69 -10.75
C MET A 41 -20.05 -9.35 -11.91
N PRO A 42 -19.46 -9.65 -13.09
CA PRO A 42 -20.19 -10.29 -14.19
C PRO A 42 -20.29 -11.81 -14.05
N THR A 43 -19.38 -12.47 -13.32
CA THR A 43 -19.34 -13.94 -13.22
C THR A 43 -20.12 -14.48 -12.04
N GLY A 44 -20.22 -13.73 -10.95
CA GLY A 44 -20.70 -14.21 -9.66
C GLY A 44 -19.81 -15.28 -9.02
N ASP A 45 -18.59 -15.49 -9.54
CA ASP A 45 -17.74 -16.62 -9.13
C ASP A 45 -17.18 -16.41 -7.71
N PRO A 46 -17.48 -17.30 -6.74
CA PRO A 46 -16.97 -17.22 -5.38
C PRO A 46 -15.45 -17.31 -5.26
N PHE A 47 -14.75 -17.93 -6.20
CA PHE A 47 -13.29 -18.00 -6.14
C PHE A 47 -12.65 -16.63 -6.36
N PHE A 48 -13.19 -15.83 -7.29
CA PHE A 48 -12.71 -14.46 -7.48
C PHE A 48 -13.05 -13.58 -6.29
N GLU A 49 -14.25 -13.75 -5.76
CA GLU A 49 -14.79 -13.00 -4.63
C GLU A 49 -13.97 -13.23 -3.35
N HIS A 50 -13.72 -14.49 -2.98
CA HIS A 50 -12.85 -14.84 -1.88
C HIS A 50 -11.43 -14.32 -2.10
N THR A 51 -10.92 -14.31 -3.33
CA THR A 51 -9.59 -13.74 -3.60
C THR A 51 -9.53 -12.25 -3.23
N VAL A 52 -10.59 -11.48 -3.50
CA VAL A 52 -10.67 -10.07 -3.07
C VAL A 52 -10.52 -9.96 -1.56
N GLU A 53 -11.24 -10.78 -0.79
CA GLU A 53 -11.19 -10.80 0.68
C GLU A 53 -9.79 -11.06 1.23
N HIS A 54 -9.13 -12.12 0.78
CA HIS A 54 -7.78 -12.44 1.25
C HIS A 54 -6.82 -11.28 0.97
N LEU A 55 -6.91 -10.68 -0.21
CA LEU A 55 -6.04 -9.57 -0.62
C LEU A 55 -6.25 -8.30 0.20
N ILE A 56 -7.50 -7.94 0.52
CA ILE A 56 -7.79 -6.75 1.34
C ILE A 56 -7.39 -6.94 2.80
N VAL A 57 -7.53 -8.15 3.35
CA VAL A 57 -7.11 -8.46 4.74
C VAL A 57 -5.59 -8.38 4.85
N ILE A 58 -4.87 -9.01 3.92
CA ILE A 58 -3.40 -8.94 3.87
C ILE A 58 -2.94 -7.49 3.66
N SER A 59 -3.64 -6.74 2.81
CA SER A 59 -3.35 -5.31 2.61
C SER A 59 -3.53 -4.50 3.90
N LEU A 60 -4.61 -4.73 4.65
CA LEU A 60 -4.86 -4.08 5.94
C LEU A 60 -3.72 -4.36 6.94
N MET A 61 -3.21 -5.59 6.98
CA MET A 61 -2.08 -5.94 7.85
C MET A 61 -0.77 -5.26 7.41
N ALA A 62 -0.54 -5.13 6.11
CA ALA A 62 0.68 -4.52 5.57
C ALA A 62 0.72 -2.98 5.73
N ILE A 63 -0.43 -2.31 5.73
CA ILE A 63 -0.51 -0.84 5.80
C ILE A 63 0.13 -0.27 7.08
N PRO A 64 -0.16 -0.75 8.31
CA PRO A 64 0.51 -0.28 9.53
C PRO A 64 2.02 -0.47 9.49
N VAL A 65 2.48 -1.64 9.01
CA VAL A 65 3.91 -1.94 8.89
C VAL A 65 4.59 -0.94 7.96
N SER A 66 3.98 -0.68 6.80
CA SER A 66 4.43 0.33 5.83
C SER A 66 4.43 1.74 6.42
N PHE A 67 3.38 2.12 7.15
CA PHE A 67 3.24 3.45 7.73
C PHE A 67 4.30 3.74 8.79
N PHE A 68 4.45 2.87 9.78
CA PHE A 68 5.40 3.09 10.88
C PHE A 68 6.85 3.03 10.41
N SER A 69 7.19 2.08 9.53
CA SER A 69 8.52 2.03 8.92
C SER A 69 8.80 3.27 8.05
N GLY A 70 7.78 3.81 7.37
CA GLY A 70 7.90 5.05 6.61
C GLY A 70 8.12 6.28 7.49
N LEU A 71 7.44 6.37 8.63
CA LEU A 71 7.69 7.42 9.63
C LEU A 71 9.09 7.32 10.23
N HIS A 72 9.57 6.10 10.48
CA HIS A 72 10.93 5.87 10.94
C HIS A 72 11.96 6.36 9.90
N ASP A 73 11.82 5.94 8.64
CA ASP A 73 12.69 6.38 7.55
C ASP A 73 12.64 7.90 7.32
N TRP A 74 11.46 8.50 7.44
CA TRP A 74 11.30 9.96 7.34
C TRP A 74 12.07 10.70 8.44
N LYS A 75 12.06 10.20 9.68
CA LYS A 75 12.81 10.79 10.80
C LYS A 75 14.31 10.59 10.66
N THR A 76 14.76 9.38 10.32
CA THR A 76 16.19 9.03 10.33
C THR A 76 16.94 9.44 9.08
N LYS A 77 16.36 9.21 7.89
CA LYS A 77 17.04 9.48 6.60
C LYS A 77 16.75 10.87 6.07
N TYR A 78 15.53 11.35 6.26
CA TYR A 78 15.08 12.65 5.74
C TYR A 78 15.05 13.75 6.80
N ARG A 79 15.60 13.51 8.00
CA ARG A 79 15.68 14.47 9.11
C ARG A 79 14.34 15.16 9.42
N ALA A 80 13.24 14.42 9.28
CA ALA A 80 11.87 14.93 9.42
C ALA A 80 11.55 16.17 8.56
N ALA A 81 12.15 16.26 7.37
CA ALA A 81 11.90 17.35 6.43
C ALA A 81 10.40 17.46 6.10
N ARG A 82 9.81 18.61 6.41
CA ARG A 82 8.37 18.90 6.18
C ARG A 82 8.12 19.34 4.75
N THR A 83 8.32 18.45 3.79
CA THR A 83 7.97 18.74 2.40
C THR A 83 6.48 18.46 2.16
N PRO A 84 5.84 19.19 1.22
CA PRO A 84 4.45 18.91 0.84
C PRO A 84 4.21 17.46 0.40
N VAL A 85 5.24 16.80 -0.15
CA VAL A 85 5.15 15.41 -0.61
C VAL A 85 5.06 14.44 0.56
N PHE A 86 5.88 14.62 1.61
CA PHE A 86 5.81 13.79 2.82
C PHE A 86 4.46 13.94 3.54
N LEU A 87 3.97 15.17 3.71
CA LEU A 87 2.68 15.41 4.35
C LEU A 87 1.51 14.77 3.59
N LYS A 88 1.53 14.83 2.25
CA LYS A 88 0.54 14.16 1.41
C LYS A 88 0.61 12.64 1.56
N LYS A 89 1.81 12.04 1.59
CA LYS A 89 1.96 10.59 1.81
C LYS A 89 1.41 10.16 3.17
N ILE A 90 1.72 10.87 4.24
CA ILE A 90 1.20 10.55 5.59
C ILE A 90 -0.32 10.58 5.60
N ARG A 91 -0.95 11.64 5.05
CA ARG A 91 -2.41 11.75 4.97
C ARG A 91 -3.03 10.63 4.15
N LEU A 92 -2.47 10.35 2.97
CA LEU A 92 -2.96 9.27 2.10
C LEU A 92 -2.82 7.89 2.75
N SER A 93 -1.74 7.62 3.49
CA SER A 93 -1.59 6.36 4.23
C SER A 93 -2.63 6.20 5.34
N ILE A 94 -2.97 7.29 6.05
CA ILE A 94 -4.04 7.27 7.06
C ILE A 94 -5.40 7.00 6.39
N ILE A 95 -5.70 7.69 5.29
CA ILE A 95 -6.94 7.47 4.53
C ILE A 95 -7.00 6.01 4.04
N LEU A 96 -5.90 5.48 3.49
CA LEU A 96 -5.84 4.10 3.03
C LEU A 96 -6.12 3.10 4.16
N PHE A 97 -5.54 3.33 5.33
CA PHE A 97 -5.76 2.49 6.51
C PHE A 97 -7.23 2.49 6.93
N LEU A 98 -7.86 3.67 7.01
CA LEU A 98 -9.28 3.78 7.38
C LEU A 98 -10.19 3.11 6.35
N LEU A 99 -9.94 3.31 5.06
CA LEU A 99 -10.71 2.65 3.99
C LEU A 99 -10.58 1.12 4.06
N ALA A 100 -9.36 0.61 4.20
CA ALA A 100 -9.11 -0.83 4.32
C ALA A 100 -9.76 -1.41 5.59
N LEU A 101 -9.68 -0.70 6.71
CA LEU A 101 -10.28 -1.12 7.98
C LEU A 101 -11.80 -1.21 7.84
N VAL A 102 -12.44 -0.20 7.25
CA VAL A 102 -13.90 -0.22 7.01
C VAL A 102 -14.28 -1.34 6.04
N ALA A 103 -13.54 -1.52 4.94
CA ALA A 103 -13.84 -2.57 3.97
C ALA A 103 -13.75 -3.98 4.61
N VAL A 104 -12.69 -4.25 5.39
CA VAL A 104 -12.54 -5.50 6.13
C VAL A 104 -13.60 -5.66 7.22
N SER A 105 -14.00 -4.58 7.89
CA SER A 105 -15.06 -4.63 8.91
C SER A 105 -16.41 -4.99 8.29
N ILE A 106 -16.77 -4.40 7.14
CA ILE A 106 -17.96 -4.78 6.37
C ILE A 106 -17.90 -6.26 6.00
N ARG A 107 -16.72 -6.72 5.55
CA ARG A 107 -16.54 -8.11 5.15
C ARG A 107 -16.75 -9.11 6.28
N ILE A 108 -16.22 -8.81 7.47
CA ILE A 108 -16.41 -9.66 8.65
C ILE A 108 -17.88 -9.65 9.10
N ALA A 109 -18.56 -8.50 9.02
CA ALA A 109 -19.96 -8.37 9.42
C ALA A 109 -20.94 -8.97 8.40
N THR A 110 -20.58 -8.98 7.11
CA THR A 110 -21.42 -9.49 6.02
C THR A 110 -20.53 -10.22 5.01
N PRO A 111 -20.20 -11.50 5.25
CA PRO A 111 -19.31 -12.28 4.39
C PRO A 111 -19.79 -12.34 2.93
N ASP A 112 -21.10 -12.52 2.74
CA ASP A 112 -21.71 -12.66 1.41
C ASP A 112 -22.09 -11.31 0.76
N ILE A 113 -21.41 -10.21 1.12
CA ILE A 113 -21.76 -8.83 0.68
C ILE A 113 -21.83 -8.68 -0.85
N MET A 114 -21.07 -9.47 -1.61
CA MET A 114 -21.07 -9.44 -3.07
C MET A 114 -22.25 -10.17 -3.72
N TYR A 115 -22.99 -10.98 -2.96
CA TYR A 115 -24.15 -11.76 -3.44
C TYR A 115 -25.49 -11.09 -3.18
N TYR A 116 -25.51 -10.01 -2.41
CA TYR A 116 -26.70 -9.21 -2.15
C TYR A 116 -26.67 -7.90 -2.93
N ASN A 117 -27.76 -7.55 -3.62
CA ASN A 117 -27.91 -6.27 -4.33
C ASN A 117 -28.35 -5.11 -3.41
N GLY A 118 -27.81 -5.04 -2.19
CA GLY A 118 -28.13 -4.00 -1.22
C GLY A 118 -27.33 -2.71 -1.41
N TRP A 119 -27.69 -1.64 -0.71
CA TRP A 119 -26.91 -0.39 -0.71
C TRP A 119 -25.47 -0.59 -0.17
N LEU A 120 -25.30 -1.47 0.82
CA LEU A 120 -24.01 -1.77 1.43
C LEU A 120 -23.02 -2.42 0.43
N HIS A 121 -23.53 -3.18 -0.53
CA HIS A 121 -22.75 -3.78 -1.62
C HIS A 121 -22.05 -2.70 -2.45
N TRP A 122 -22.79 -1.68 -2.87
CA TRP A 122 -22.26 -0.57 -3.65
C TRP A 122 -21.27 0.28 -2.85
N ILE A 123 -21.50 0.45 -1.54
CA ILE A 123 -20.53 1.11 -0.65
C ILE A 123 -19.24 0.31 -0.58
N TYR A 124 -19.32 -1.01 -0.43
CA TYR A 124 -18.14 -1.87 -0.40
C TYR A 124 -17.33 -1.76 -1.69
N ILE A 125 -17.98 -1.80 -2.86
CA ILE A 125 -17.32 -1.58 -4.15
C ILE A 125 -16.66 -0.19 -4.20
N ALA A 126 -17.37 0.86 -3.78
CA ALA A 126 -16.84 2.22 -3.76
C ALA A 126 -15.61 2.36 -2.84
N LEU A 127 -15.59 1.66 -1.71
CA LEU A 127 -14.43 1.61 -0.81
C LEU A 127 -13.20 1.01 -1.51
N LEU A 128 -13.36 -0.13 -2.18
CA LEU A 128 -12.26 -0.79 -2.89
C LEU A 128 -11.72 0.05 -4.05
N LEU A 129 -12.61 0.70 -4.81
CA LEU A 129 -12.22 1.65 -5.85
C LEU A 129 -11.54 2.90 -5.27
N GLY A 130 -12.02 3.38 -4.12
CA GLY A 130 -11.38 4.47 -3.37
C GLY A 130 -9.97 4.10 -2.93
N MET A 131 -9.77 2.89 -2.41
CA MET A 131 -8.45 2.36 -2.06
C MET A 131 -7.52 2.34 -3.26
N LEU A 132 -8.00 1.93 -4.44
CA LEU A 132 -7.23 1.96 -5.69
C LEU A 132 -6.73 3.37 -6.04
N LEU A 133 -7.60 4.38 -5.93
CA LEU A 133 -7.21 5.77 -6.17
C LEU A 133 -6.12 6.22 -5.19
N VAL A 134 -6.27 5.86 -3.91
CA VAL A 134 -5.30 6.23 -2.87
C VAL A 134 -3.92 5.59 -3.12
N VAL A 135 -3.86 4.29 -3.44
CA VAL A 135 -2.57 3.62 -3.74
C VAL A 135 -1.91 4.18 -5.01
N LYS A 136 -2.69 4.54 -6.02
CA LYS A 136 -2.18 5.22 -7.22
C LYS A 136 -1.50 6.54 -6.86
N PHE A 137 -2.13 7.36 -6.02
CA PHE A 137 -1.54 8.62 -5.57
C PHE A 137 -0.31 8.39 -4.68
N LEU A 138 -0.34 7.40 -3.77
CA LEU A 138 0.82 7.04 -2.96
C LEU A 138 2.02 6.63 -3.83
N GLY A 139 1.79 5.82 -4.88
CA GLY A 139 2.79 5.45 -5.87
C GLY A 139 3.37 6.66 -6.60
N HIS A 140 2.51 7.57 -7.08
CA HIS A 140 2.93 8.81 -7.75
C HIS A 140 3.82 9.69 -6.87
N TYR A 141 3.41 9.92 -5.62
CA TYR A 141 4.22 10.71 -4.67
C TYR A 141 5.50 10.00 -4.27
N GLY A 142 5.50 8.66 -4.19
CA GLY A 142 6.72 7.86 -4.02
C GLY A 142 7.71 8.06 -5.17
N GLY A 143 7.23 7.97 -6.43
CA GLY A 143 8.05 8.20 -7.62
C GLY A 143 8.64 9.61 -7.68
N LYS A 144 7.89 10.64 -7.27
CA LYS A 144 8.39 12.02 -7.19
C LYS A 144 9.56 12.18 -6.22
N LEU A 145 9.52 11.52 -5.05
CA LEU A 145 10.62 11.57 -4.07
C LEU A 145 11.88 10.91 -4.65
N SER A 146 11.74 9.76 -5.28
CA SER A 146 12.86 9.04 -5.89
C SER A 146 13.46 9.79 -7.09
N ALA A 147 12.63 10.45 -7.89
CA ALA A 147 13.10 11.29 -9.00
C ALA A 147 13.86 12.53 -8.49
N GLY A 148 13.33 13.24 -7.49
CA GLY A 148 14.00 14.39 -6.88
C GLY A 148 15.34 14.03 -6.25
N ALA A 149 15.42 12.89 -5.56
CA ALA A 149 16.68 12.39 -4.99
C ALA A 149 17.74 12.11 -6.07
N ARG A 150 17.35 11.51 -7.21
CA ARG A 150 18.27 11.26 -8.34
C ARG A 150 18.77 12.56 -8.98
N GLN A 151 17.92 13.56 -9.13
CA GLN A 151 18.29 14.85 -9.68
C GLN A 151 19.27 15.61 -8.77
N ALA A 152 19.07 15.55 -7.45
CA ALA A 152 20.00 16.16 -6.49
C ALA A 152 21.39 15.51 -6.59
N ALA A 153 21.45 14.17 -6.58
CA ALA A 153 22.71 13.43 -6.70
C ALA A 153 23.44 13.66 -8.03
N ALA A 154 22.72 13.97 -9.11
CA ALA A 154 23.30 14.29 -10.41
C ALA A 154 23.88 15.73 -10.48
N ARG A 155 23.44 16.64 -9.61
CA ARG A 155 23.94 18.03 -9.54
C ARG A 155 25.18 18.18 -8.65
N GLU A 156 25.44 17.22 -7.78
CA GLU A 156 26.61 17.18 -6.89
C GLU A 156 27.82 16.46 -7.52
N LYS A 157 27.67 15.95 -8.75
CA LYS A 157 28.75 15.37 -9.57
C LYS A 157 29.19 16.37 -10.62
#